data_AF-A0A923R0J5-F1
#
_entry.id   AF-A0A923R0J5-F1
#
_cell.length_a   1.000
_cell.length_b   1.000
_cell.length_c   1.000
_cell.angle_alpha   90.00
_cell.angle_beta   90.00
_cell.angle_gamma   90.00
#
_symmetry.space_group_name_H-M   'P 1'
#
loop_
_entity.id
_entity.type
_entity.pdbx_description
1 polymer ?
#
loop_
_entity_poly.entity_id
_entity_poly.type
_entity_poly.pdbx_seq_one_letter_code
_entity_poly.pdbx_strand_id
1 'polypeptide(L)'
;MKLRTILVNELEAYIVSQEYLQTEIIPITKQRAASHVRNPRANPEDPALILAEEENGNVLGFIGLLPDFLFHPDKKKVYWISCWWVHSTKGKSLGVPLLLSAYQATSGLLLADSIPDTLSVFQKTKLFVVPEPKKGLKLFL
;
A
#
# COMPACT_ATOMS: atom_id res chain seq x y z
N MET A 1 -5.60 0.96 18.80
CA MET A 1 -5.23 0.72 17.38
C MET A 1 -5.01 2.06 16.72
N LYS A 2 -3.88 2.25 16.05
CA LYS A 2 -3.52 3.51 15.38
C LYS A 2 -3.12 3.24 13.93
N LEU A 3 -3.52 4.13 13.02
CA LEU A 3 -2.97 4.17 11.67
C LEU A 3 -1.85 5.22 11.65
N ARG A 4 -0.66 4.81 11.19
CA ARG A 4 0.53 5.67 11.08
C ARG A 4 1.00 5.69 9.64
N THR A 5 1.11 6.88 9.06
CA THR A 5 1.72 7.07 7.74
C THR A 5 3.21 7.33 7.92
N ILE A 6 4.02 6.68 7.09
CA ILE A 6 5.44 6.90 6.92
C ILE A 6 5.64 7.49 5.52
N LEU A 7 6.27 8.65 5.46
CA LEU A 7 6.59 9.38 4.24
C LEU A 7 7.86 8.83 3.57
N VAL A 8 8.08 9.17 2.31
CA VAL A 8 9.26 8.71 1.56
C VAL A 8 10.56 9.10 2.26
N ASN A 9 10.68 10.32 2.79
CA ASN A 9 11.86 10.77 3.53
C ASN A 9 12.05 10.10 4.91
N GLU A 10 11.00 9.52 5.47
CA GLU A 10 11.05 8.83 6.76
C GLU A 10 11.45 7.35 6.63
N LEU A 11 11.39 6.79 5.42
CA LEU A 11 11.64 5.37 5.17
C LEU A 11 13.03 4.91 5.64
N GLU A 12 14.08 5.69 5.42
CA GLU A 12 15.45 5.31 5.81
C GLU A 12 15.58 5.21 7.33
N ALA A 13 15.01 6.17 8.05
CA ALA A 13 14.98 6.17 9.52
C ALA A 13 14.13 5.01 10.05
N TYR A 14 13.00 4.71 9.40
CA TYR A 14 12.12 3.61 9.77
C TYR A 14 12.82 2.25 9.69
N ILE A 15 13.49 1.94 8.57
CA ILE A 15 14.09 0.60 8.37
C ILE A 15 15.33 0.30 9.26
N VAL A 16 15.81 1.29 10.01
CA VAL A 16 16.88 1.14 11.01
C VAL A 16 16.39 1.36 12.44
N SER A 17 15.11 1.67 12.62
CA SER A 17 14.50 1.87 13.93
C SER A 17 14.41 0.57 14.73
N GLN A 18 14.38 0.69 16.06
CA GLN A 18 14.19 -0.47 16.93
C GLN A 18 12.83 -1.16 16.68
N GLU A 19 11.78 -0.37 16.43
CA GLU A 19 10.45 -0.91 16.11
C GLU A 19 10.47 -1.81 14.86
N TYR A 20 11.19 -1.41 13.81
CA TYR A 20 11.31 -2.21 12.59
C TYR A 20 12.20 -3.44 12.78
N LEU A 21 13.26 -3.33 13.59
CA LEU A 21 14.20 -4.44 13.81
C LEU A 21 13.65 -5.52 14.74
N GLN A 22 12.70 -5.18 15.61
CA GLN A 22 12.11 -6.10 16.59
C GLN A 22 10.79 -6.73 16.11
N THR A 23 10.17 -6.21 15.04
CA THR A 23 8.96 -6.81 14.47
C THR A 23 9.29 -8.05 13.64
N GLU A 24 8.49 -9.11 13.81
CA GLU A 24 8.53 -10.30 12.94
C GLU A 24 7.89 -10.03 11.58
N ILE A 25 7.00 -9.05 11.50
CA ILE A 25 6.32 -8.61 10.28
C ILE A 25 7.19 -7.55 9.61
N ILE A 26 7.53 -7.75 8.34
CA ILE A 26 8.35 -6.83 7.54
C ILE A 26 7.45 -6.05 6.57
N PRO A 27 7.04 -4.81 6.86
CA PRO A 27 6.08 -4.09 6.01
C PRO A 27 6.70 -3.61 4.68
N ILE A 28 7.99 -3.29 4.72
CA ILE A 28 8.81 -2.92 3.58
C ILE A 28 10.24 -3.39 3.82
N THR A 29 10.86 -4.07 2.84
CA THR A 29 12.26 -4.49 2.98
C THR A 29 13.20 -3.30 2.88
N LYS A 30 14.41 -3.41 3.45
CA LYS A 30 15.46 -2.38 3.34
C LYS A 30 15.74 -1.98 1.89
N GLN A 31 15.76 -2.96 0.98
CA GLN A 31 15.99 -2.73 -0.45
C GLN A 31 14.82 -1.98 -1.10
N ARG A 32 13.57 -2.31 -0.76
CA ARG A 32 12.39 -1.55 -1.27
C ARG A 32 12.36 -0.14 -0.73
N ALA A 33 12.60 0.06 0.56
CA ALA A 33 12.66 1.40 1.16
C ALA A 33 13.71 2.26 0.45
N ALA A 34 14.92 1.74 0.26
CA ALA A 34 15.97 2.42 -0.48
C ALA A 34 15.60 2.71 -1.95
N SER A 35 14.84 1.82 -2.59
CA SER A 35 14.29 2.04 -3.93
C SER A 35 13.24 3.15 -3.96
N HIS A 36 12.32 3.17 -2.99
CA HIS A 36 11.26 4.19 -2.87
C HIS A 36 11.86 5.58 -2.61
N VAL A 37 12.85 5.68 -1.73
CA VAL A 37 13.58 6.93 -1.43
C VAL A 37 14.26 7.50 -2.68
N ARG A 38 14.82 6.62 -3.53
CA ARG A 38 15.48 7.02 -4.79
C ARG A 38 14.56 7.05 -6.00
N ASN A 39 13.25 6.87 -5.82
CA ASN A 39 12.31 6.91 -6.93
C ASN A 39 12.30 8.34 -7.53
N PRO A 40 12.70 8.55 -8.79
CA PRO A 40 12.73 9.88 -9.40
C PRO A 40 11.34 10.49 -9.58
N ARG A 41 10.28 9.71 -9.34
CA ARG A 41 8.89 10.14 -9.39
C ARG A 41 8.29 10.40 -8.00
N ALA A 42 9.07 10.26 -6.93
CA ALA A 42 8.66 10.55 -5.56
C ALA A 42 9.09 11.94 -5.10
N ASN A 43 8.29 12.55 -4.23
CA ASN A 43 8.65 13.69 -3.40
C ASN A 43 8.93 13.20 -1.97
N PRO A 44 9.75 13.90 -1.18
CA PRO A 44 10.02 13.57 0.23
C PRO A 44 8.74 13.35 1.07
N GLU A 45 7.73 14.19 0.84
CA GLU A 45 6.46 14.21 1.60
C GLU A 45 5.38 13.29 1.02
N ASP A 46 5.70 12.50 0.00
CA ASP A 46 4.75 11.52 -0.51
C ASP A 46 4.55 10.41 0.54
N PRO A 47 3.31 9.92 0.75
CA PRO A 47 3.09 8.75 1.59
C PRO A 47 3.71 7.51 0.93
N ALA A 48 4.49 6.75 1.69
CA ALA A 48 5.16 5.55 1.20
C ALA A 48 4.61 4.26 1.84
N LEU A 49 4.15 4.34 3.08
CA LEU A 49 3.71 3.19 3.84
C LEU A 49 2.70 3.65 4.91
N ILE A 50 1.60 2.92 5.07
CA ILE A 50 0.66 3.13 6.17
C ILE A 50 0.62 1.85 7.00
N LEU A 51 0.90 1.96 8.28
CA LEU A 51 0.90 0.88 9.25
C LEU A 51 -0.37 0.94 10.10
N ALA A 52 -0.95 -0.22 10.39
CA ALA A 52 -1.96 -0.40 11.42
C ALA A 52 -1.33 -1.12 12.61
N GLU A 53 -1.26 -0.43 13.74
CA GLU A 53 -0.48 -0.85 14.90
C GLU A 53 -1.34 -0.96 16.18
N GLU A 54 -1.01 -1.93 17.03
CA GLU A 54 -1.42 -1.94 18.44
C GLU A 54 -0.69 -0.82 19.20
N GLU A 55 -1.17 -0.46 20.39
CA GLU A 55 -0.55 0.61 21.20
C GLU A 55 0.89 0.28 21.63
N ASN A 56 1.24 -1.00 21.71
CA ASN A 56 2.57 -1.49 22.01
C ASN A 56 3.50 -1.54 20.79
N GLY A 57 3.06 -1.10 19.60
CA GLY A 57 3.85 -1.07 18.37
C GLY A 57 3.77 -2.32 17.49
N ASN A 58 3.02 -3.35 17.88
CA ASN A 58 2.84 -4.54 17.02
C ASN A 58 2.08 -4.20 15.75
N VAL A 59 2.63 -4.58 14.59
CA VAL A 59 2.00 -4.38 13.28
C VAL A 59 0.89 -5.43 13.06
N LEU A 60 -0.34 -4.95 12.90
CA LEU A 60 -1.53 -5.76 12.57
C LEU A 60 -1.90 -5.72 11.08
N GLY A 61 -1.31 -4.80 10.32
CA GLY A 61 -1.52 -4.68 8.89
C GLY A 61 -0.75 -3.49 8.31
N PHE A 62 -0.61 -3.47 6.99
CA PHE A 62 0.04 -2.37 6.29
C PHE A 62 -0.41 -2.27 4.83
N ILE A 63 -0.28 -1.08 4.26
CA ILE A 63 -0.42 -0.83 2.83
C ILE A 63 0.73 0.06 2.35
N GLY A 64 1.46 -0.39 1.33
CA GLY A 64 2.57 0.32 0.72
C GLY A 64 2.12 1.11 -0.49
N LEU A 65 2.70 2.29 -0.68
CA LEU A 65 2.38 3.25 -1.71
C LEU A 65 3.66 3.61 -2.46
N LEU A 66 3.65 3.39 -3.78
CA LEU A 66 4.76 3.78 -4.66
C LEU A 66 4.32 4.98 -5.52
N PRO A 67 4.88 6.17 -5.30
CA PRO A 67 4.52 7.37 -6.06
C PRO A 67 4.89 7.26 -7.55
N ASP A 68 4.01 7.74 -8.41
CA ASP A 68 4.17 7.74 -9.86
C ASP A 68 3.39 8.90 -10.51
N PHE A 69 3.49 9.03 -11.84
CA PHE A 69 2.74 9.98 -12.64
C PHE A 69 1.98 9.27 -13.76
N LEU A 70 0.69 9.60 -13.92
CA LEU A 70 -0.01 9.44 -15.18
C LEU A 70 0.29 10.64 -16.06
N PHE A 71 0.46 10.43 -17.37
CA PHE A 71 0.84 11.48 -18.32
C PHE A 71 -0.28 11.89 -19.27
N HIS A 72 -1.50 11.38 -19.10
CA HIS A 72 -2.62 11.66 -19.99
C HIS A 72 -3.94 11.86 -19.21
N PRO A 73 -4.75 12.88 -19.53
CA PRO A 73 -4.48 13.97 -20.48
C PRO A 73 -3.36 14.92 -20.02
N ASP A 74 -3.18 15.06 -18.70
CA ASP A 74 -2.15 15.88 -18.08
C ASP A 74 -1.30 15.06 -17.10
N LYS A 75 -0.13 15.59 -16.72
CA LYS A 75 0.71 14.98 -15.68
C LYS A 75 -0.01 15.01 -14.33
N LYS A 76 -0.48 13.86 -13.85
CA LYS A 76 -1.16 13.71 -12.56
C LYS A 76 -0.40 12.76 -11.64
N LYS A 77 -0.19 13.19 -10.38
CA LYS A 77 0.38 12.35 -9.33
C LYS A 77 -0.57 11.21 -8.98
N VAL A 78 -0.05 9.99 -8.92
CA VAL A 78 -0.77 8.77 -8.56
C VAL A 78 0.13 7.87 -7.72
N TYR A 79 -0.45 6.84 -7.12
CA TYR A 79 0.25 5.94 -6.20
C TYR A 79 -0.15 4.51 -6.48
N TRP A 80 0.83 3.66 -6.76
CA TRP A 80 0.60 2.22 -6.86
C TRP A 80 0.50 1.62 -5.46
N ILE A 81 -0.51 0.78 -5.23
CA ILE A 81 -0.52 -0.10 -4.06
C ILE A 81 0.56 -1.16 -4.26
N SER A 82 1.71 -0.98 -3.64
CA SER A 82 2.91 -1.82 -3.83
C SER A 82 2.92 -3.06 -2.94
N CYS A 83 2.21 -3.00 -1.82
CA CYS A 83 1.95 -4.14 -0.93
C CYS A 83 0.69 -3.87 -0.11
N TRP A 84 -0.02 -4.92 0.27
CA TRP A 84 -1.16 -4.82 1.16
C TRP A 84 -1.30 -6.13 1.94
N TRP A 85 -1.25 -6.04 3.26
CA TRP A 85 -1.29 -7.21 4.14
C TRP A 85 -2.01 -6.88 5.43
N VAL A 86 -2.72 -7.86 5.97
CA VAL A 86 -3.35 -7.79 7.29
C VAL A 86 -3.14 -9.09 8.05
N HIS A 87 -2.99 -8.98 9.37
CA HIS A 87 -2.84 -10.13 10.24
C HIS A 87 -4.09 -11.02 10.19
N SER A 88 -3.91 -12.32 9.97
CA SER A 88 -4.99 -13.27 9.68
C SER A 88 -6.04 -13.41 10.78
N THR A 89 -5.67 -13.25 12.05
CA THR A 89 -6.61 -13.29 13.20
C THR A 89 -6.94 -11.91 13.75
N LYS A 90 -5.92 -11.14 14.14
CA LYS A 90 -6.05 -9.84 14.79
C LYS A 90 -6.35 -8.67 13.84
N GLY A 91 -6.08 -8.81 12.55
CA GLY A 91 -6.15 -7.73 11.55
C GLY A 91 -7.26 -7.87 10.51
N LYS A 92 -8.16 -8.87 10.63
CA LYS A 92 -9.17 -9.17 9.60
C LYS A 92 -10.02 -7.97 9.16
N SER A 93 -10.31 -7.04 10.08
CA SER A 93 -11.12 -5.85 9.82
C SER A 93 -10.32 -4.64 9.32
N LEU A 94 -8.98 -4.73 9.22
CA LEU A 94 -8.10 -3.59 8.93
C LEU A 94 -7.89 -3.33 7.44
N GLY A 95 -8.28 -4.26 6.56
CA GLY A 95 -8.10 -4.11 5.13
C GLY A 95 -8.77 -2.84 4.59
N VAL A 96 -10.07 -2.69 4.83
CA VAL A 96 -10.84 -1.52 4.36
C VAL A 96 -10.33 -0.20 4.99
N PRO A 97 -10.11 -0.11 6.32
CA PRO A 97 -9.50 1.08 6.91
C PRO A 97 -8.16 1.48 6.29
N LEU A 98 -7.24 0.52 6.06
CA LEU A 98 -5.96 0.80 5.41
C LEU A 98 -6.13 1.35 3.99
N LEU A 99 -7.03 0.74 3.21
CA LEU A 99 -7.32 1.20 1.85
C LEU A 99 -7.94 2.61 1.84
N LEU A 100 -8.86 2.90 2.77
CA LEU A 100 -9.47 4.22 2.89
C LEU A 100 -8.45 5.27 3.33
N SER A 101 -7.55 4.96 4.27
CA SER A 101 -6.47 5.88 4.64
C SER A 101 -5.51 6.12 3.48
N ALA A 102 -5.16 5.09 2.70
CA ALA A 102 -4.36 5.26 1.49
C ALA A 102 -5.07 6.18 0.47
N TYR A 103 -6.38 6.01 0.29
CA TYR A 103 -7.16 6.84 -0.62
C TYR A 103 -7.22 8.29 -0.15
N GLN A 104 -7.40 8.53 1.16
CA GLN A 104 -7.42 9.86 1.75
C GLN A 104 -6.06 10.56 1.70
N ALA A 105 -4.97 9.81 1.83
CA ALA A 105 -3.60 10.35 1.83
C ALA A 105 -3.07 10.64 0.41
N THR A 106 -3.78 10.26 -0.65
CA THR A 106 -3.27 10.30 -2.03
C THR A 106 -4.23 10.99 -2.99
N SER A 107 -3.69 11.47 -4.11
CA SER A 107 -4.46 12.08 -5.21
C SER A 107 -5.08 11.06 -6.18
N GLY A 108 -4.78 9.77 -5.99
CA GLY A 108 -5.25 8.68 -6.84
C GLY A 108 -4.47 7.40 -6.58
N LEU A 109 -5.18 6.28 -6.51
CA LEU A 109 -4.62 4.96 -6.30
C LEU A 109 -4.67 4.13 -7.58
N LEU A 110 -3.62 3.37 -7.83
CA LEU A 110 -3.52 2.37 -8.89
C LEU A 110 -3.26 0.99 -8.28
N LEU A 111 -3.84 -0.03 -8.90
CA LEU A 111 -3.74 -1.41 -8.50
C LEU A 111 -3.64 -2.27 -9.76
N ALA A 112 -2.70 -3.20 -9.80
CA ALA A 112 -2.45 -4.05 -10.97
C ALA A 112 -3.21 -5.38 -10.93
N ASP A 113 -3.52 -5.90 -9.73
CA ASP A 113 -4.08 -7.23 -9.55
C ASP A 113 -5.10 -7.30 -8.42
N SER A 114 -6.04 -8.24 -8.56
CA SER A 114 -6.99 -8.60 -7.51
C SER A 114 -7.09 -10.11 -7.37
N ILE A 115 -7.24 -10.58 -6.13
CA ILE A 115 -7.71 -11.93 -5.82
C ILE A 115 -9.21 -11.89 -5.49
N PRO A 116 -9.95 -13.02 -5.59
CA PRO A 116 -11.40 -13.05 -5.36
C PRO A 116 -11.85 -12.35 -4.07
N ASP A 117 -11.12 -12.56 -2.97
CA ASP A 117 -11.43 -11.94 -1.68
C ASP A 117 -11.35 -10.41 -1.72
N THR A 118 -10.33 -9.88 -2.39
CA THR A 118 -10.13 -8.43 -2.56
C THR A 118 -11.11 -7.80 -3.57
N LEU A 119 -11.61 -8.56 -4.54
CA LEU A 119 -12.59 -8.06 -5.52
C LEU A 119 -13.86 -7.55 -4.83
N SER A 120 -14.34 -8.28 -3.83
CA SER A 120 -15.51 -7.87 -3.04
C SER A 120 -15.30 -6.54 -2.31
N VAL A 121 -14.06 -6.25 -1.89
CA VAL A 121 -13.70 -4.98 -1.26
C VAL A 121 -13.76 -3.83 -2.27
N PHE A 122 -13.22 -4.03 -3.47
CA PHE A 122 -13.24 -3.01 -4.52
C PHE A 122 -14.67 -2.66 -4.96
N GLN A 123 -15.52 -3.68 -5.13
CA GLN A 123 -16.93 -3.49 -5.47
C GLN A 123 -17.70 -2.70 -4.38
N LYS A 124 -17.47 -3.01 -3.11
CA LYS A 124 -18.14 -2.33 -1.98
C LYS A 124 -17.66 -0.90 -1.79
N THR A 125 -16.35 -0.67 -1.92
CA THR A 125 -15.75 0.65 -1.68
C THR A 125 -15.95 1.63 -2.84
N LYS A 126 -16.18 1.12 -4.06
CA LYS A 126 -16.34 1.92 -5.30
C LYS A 126 -15.16 2.86 -5.59
N LEU A 127 -14.00 2.60 -5.00
CA LEU A 127 -12.79 3.39 -5.20
C LEU A 127 -12.08 3.07 -6.53
N PHE A 128 -12.38 1.90 -7.09
CA PHE A 128 -11.80 1.43 -8.33
C PHE A 128 -12.90 1.13 -9.35
N VAL A 129 -12.57 1.32 -10.63
CA VAL A 129 -13.37 0.82 -11.73
C VAL A 129 -13.05 -0.66 -11.90
N VAL A 130 -14.03 -1.51 -11.63
CA VAL A 130 -13.93 -2.96 -11.85
C VAL A 130 -14.53 -3.27 -13.23
N PRO A 131 -13.73 -3.56 -14.26
CA PRO A 131 -14.25 -3.88 -15.58
C PRO A 131 -14.91 -5.25 -15.59
N GLU A 132 -15.83 -5.46 -16.53
CA GLU A 132 -16.40 -6.78 -16.80
C GLU A 132 -15.30 -7.78 -17.19
N PRO A 133 -15.25 -8.98 -16.56
CA PRO A 133 -14.22 -9.96 -16.85
C PRO A 133 -14.37 -10.47 -18.28
N LYS A 134 -13.26 -10.42 -19.04
CA LYS A 134 -13.20 -11.02 -20.38
C LYS A 134 -12.88 -12.51 -20.25
N LYS A 135 -13.60 -13.35 -21.00
CA LYS A 135 -13.29 -14.80 -21.07
C LYS A 135 -11.96 -15.00 -21.78
N GLY A 136 -11.01 -15.63 -21.10
CA GLY A 136 -9.71 -16.03 -21.65
C GLY A 136 -9.59 -17.55 -21.79
N LEU A 137 -8.69 -18.01 -22.66
CA LEU A 137 -8.29 -19.42 -22.76
C LEU A 137 -6.98 -19.62 -21.99
N LYS A 138 -6.96 -20.57 -21.04
CA LYS A 138 -5.73 -21.00 -20.38
C LYS A 138 -5.04 -22.02 -21.28
N LEU A 139 -3.96 -21.61 -21.93
CA LEU A 139 -3.12 -22.48 -22.74
C LEU A 139 -1.88 -22.88 -21.94
N PHE A 140 -1.44 -24.12 -22.10
CA PHE A 140 -0.15 -24.60 -21.59
C PHE A 140 0.74 -24.78 -22.82
N LEU A 141 1.96 -24.26 -22.74
CA LEU A 141 3.02 -24.47 -23.74
C LEU A 141 3.86 -25.68 -23.34
#